data_AF-A0A8J5MTE8-F1
#
_entry.id   AF-A0A8J5MTE8-F1
#
_cell.length_a   1.000
_cell.length_b   1.000
_cell.length_c   1.000
_cell.angle_alpha   90.00
_cell.angle_beta   90.00
_cell.angle_gamma   90.00
#
_symmetry.space_group_name_H-M   'P 1'
#
loop_
_entity.id
_entity.type
_entity.pdbx_description
1 polymer ?
#
loop_
_entity_poly.entity_id
_entity_poly.type
_entity_poly.pdbx_seq_one_letter_code
_entity_poly.pdbx_strand_id
1 'polypeptide(L)'
;MSVICVAADLKFSRHSTYNLKHAAAPLPPGAMPKRKVGCGAVRKTSIRTDNILKREVMSDPAVTASTQWKRHPDLLKHVLIRTVQHRLQKDLGLPTLRAAKKPLLTEAMKKKRINFCKKYQHWTSDDWKKGPTDGSLMAAVLPYVIMIIVLPIGSFFFTKAYVFEDLLSYSETTSNVYGAICAVVILHILLALFIFKAFKESPVKGSKQD
;
A
#
# COMPACT_ATOMS: atom_id res chain seq x y z
N MET A 1 26.27 -10.73 62.01
CA MET A 1 25.11 -10.82 62.92
C MET A 1 24.64 -12.27 63.03
N SER A 2 24.39 -12.73 64.26
CA SER A 2 23.82 -14.07 64.49
C SER A 2 22.35 -14.11 64.06
N VAL A 3 21.93 -15.24 63.46
CA VAL A 3 20.53 -15.48 63.03
C VAL A 3 19.57 -15.34 64.21
N ILE A 4 20.03 -15.66 65.42
CA ILE A 4 19.23 -15.62 66.65
C ILE A 4 18.86 -14.18 67.03
N CYS A 5 19.82 -13.26 67.00
CA CYS A 5 19.60 -11.85 67.35
C CYS A 5 18.64 -11.20 66.35
N VAL A 6 18.92 -11.38 65.06
CA VAL A 6 18.09 -10.83 63.98
C VAL A 6 16.65 -11.36 64.02
N ALA A 7 16.47 -12.65 64.35
CA ALA A 7 15.15 -13.23 64.50
C ALA A 7 14.37 -12.66 65.70
N ALA A 8 15.05 -12.37 66.82
CA ALA A 8 14.45 -11.77 68.00
C ALA A 8 14.06 -10.31 67.75
N ASP A 9 14.95 -9.53 67.12
CA ASP A 9 14.74 -8.11 66.82
C ASP A 9 13.58 -7.92 65.83
N LEU A 10 13.51 -8.76 64.79
CA LEU A 10 12.49 -8.69 63.75
C LEU A 10 11.23 -9.52 64.06
N LYS A 11 11.17 -10.19 65.23
CA LYS A 11 10.05 -11.06 65.65
C LYS A 11 9.66 -12.12 64.61
N PHE A 12 10.64 -12.70 63.90
CA PHE A 12 10.44 -13.80 62.94
C PHE A 12 10.97 -15.13 63.47
N SER A 13 10.53 -16.26 62.87
CA SER A 13 11.10 -17.58 63.19
C SER A 13 12.59 -17.65 62.81
N ARG A 14 13.39 -18.24 63.71
CA ARG A 14 14.82 -18.56 63.47
C ARG A 14 15.03 -19.38 62.20
N HIS A 15 14.09 -20.27 61.88
CA HIS A 15 14.17 -21.10 60.68
C HIS A 15 13.94 -20.28 59.40
N SER A 16 13.00 -19.33 59.43
CA SER A 16 12.72 -18.43 58.29
C SER A 16 13.91 -17.52 57.99
N THR A 17 14.51 -16.94 59.03
CA THR A 17 15.70 -16.08 58.91
C THR A 17 16.92 -16.86 58.42
N TYR A 18 17.10 -18.11 58.88
CA TYR A 18 18.11 -19.02 58.33
C TYR A 18 17.91 -19.27 56.83
N ASN A 19 16.70 -19.68 56.42
CA ASN A 19 16.38 -19.96 55.01
C ASN A 19 16.58 -18.73 54.11
N LEU A 20 16.15 -17.55 54.57
CA LEU A 20 16.36 -16.29 53.85
C LEU A 20 17.85 -15.93 53.74
N LYS A 21 18.63 -16.10 54.82
CA LYS A 21 20.08 -15.88 54.80
C LYS A 21 20.77 -16.80 53.80
N HIS A 22 20.40 -18.08 53.76
CA HIS A 22 20.93 -19.03 52.78
C HIS A 22 20.52 -18.70 51.34
N ALA A 23 19.25 -18.32 51.12
CA ALA A 23 18.76 -17.93 49.80
C ALA A 23 19.37 -16.60 49.29
N ALA A 24 19.78 -15.71 50.19
CA ALA A 24 20.40 -14.43 49.87
C ALA A 24 21.93 -14.50 49.70
N ALA A 25 22.60 -15.53 50.22
CA ALA A 25 24.05 -15.69 50.14
C ALA A 25 24.65 -15.62 48.72
N PRO A 26 24.02 -16.17 47.65
CA PRO A 26 24.56 -16.08 46.29
C PRO A 26 24.16 -14.79 45.55
N LEU A 27 23.41 -13.88 46.18
CA LEU A 27 22.89 -12.67 45.52
C LEU A 27 23.78 -11.47 45.82
N PRO A 28 23.83 -10.46 44.91
CA PRO A 28 24.61 -9.26 45.15
C PRO A 28 24.08 -8.47 46.36
N PRO A 29 24.93 -7.67 47.03
CA PRO A 29 24.51 -6.85 48.16
C PRO A 29 23.29 -5.97 47.80
N GLY A 30 22.24 -6.04 48.62
CA GLY A 30 21.00 -5.29 48.40
C GLY A 30 19.94 -6.00 47.54
N ALA A 31 20.23 -7.17 46.96
CA ALA A 31 19.23 -7.96 46.25
C ALA A 31 18.41 -8.88 47.16
N MET A 32 17.10 -8.96 46.90
CA MET A 32 16.16 -9.81 47.65
C MET A 32 15.94 -11.16 46.93
N PRO A 33 15.95 -12.30 47.64
CA PRO A 33 15.63 -13.58 47.04
C PRO A 33 14.17 -13.61 46.53
N LYS A 34 13.98 -14.13 45.32
CA LYS A 34 12.63 -14.26 44.73
C LYS A 34 11.82 -15.28 45.51
N ARG A 35 10.54 -14.97 45.77
CA ARG A 35 9.59 -15.92 46.37
C ARG A 35 9.45 -17.14 45.45
N LYS A 36 9.56 -18.35 46.01
CA LYS A 36 9.24 -19.60 45.30
C LYS A 36 7.75 -19.58 44.93
N VAL A 37 7.46 -19.69 43.64
CA VAL A 37 6.07 -19.85 43.17
C VAL A 37 5.57 -21.24 43.56
N GLY A 38 4.38 -21.31 44.13
CA GLY A 38 3.72 -22.57 44.45
C GLY A 38 3.26 -23.29 43.17
N CYS A 39 2.89 -24.56 43.32
CA CYS A 39 2.17 -25.27 42.26
C CYS A 39 0.74 -24.73 42.18
N GLY A 40 0.34 -24.25 41.00
CA GLY A 40 -1.03 -23.83 40.74
C GLY A 40 -1.99 -25.01 40.57
N ALA A 41 -3.29 -24.72 40.48
CA ALA A 41 -4.30 -25.72 40.20
C ALA A 41 -4.11 -26.39 38.83
N VAL A 42 -4.54 -27.65 38.71
CA VAL A 42 -4.49 -28.42 37.46
C VAL A 42 -5.34 -27.76 36.39
N ARG A 43 -4.86 -27.81 35.14
CA ARG A 43 -5.53 -27.22 33.97
C ARG A 43 -6.77 -28.04 33.59
N LYS A 44 -7.84 -27.35 33.18
CA LYS A 44 -9.04 -28.00 32.62
C LYS A 44 -8.84 -28.59 31.22
N THR A 45 -7.86 -28.09 30.47
CA THR A 45 -7.53 -28.53 29.11
C THR A 45 -6.26 -29.39 29.14
N SER A 46 -6.18 -30.33 28.20
CA SER A 46 -5.02 -31.18 28.00
C SER A 46 -4.07 -30.55 26.97
N ILE A 47 -2.79 -30.92 26.99
CA ILE A 47 -1.82 -30.48 25.98
C ILE A 47 -2.26 -30.90 24.57
N ARG A 48 -2.88 -32.08 24.43
CA ARG A 48 -3.40 -32.56 23.16
C ARG A 48 -4.51 -31.66 22.63
N THR A 49 -5.44 -31.24 23.49
CA THR A 49 -6.54 -30.35 23.10
C THR A 49 -5.97 -28.99 22.68
N ASP A 50 -5.01 -28.45 23.44
CA ASP A 50 -4.39 -27.16 23.13
C ASP A 50 -3.64 -27.20 21.78
N ASN A 51 -2.99 -28.32 21.43
CA ASN A 51 -2.32 -28.51 20.14
C ASN A 51 -3.29 -28.60 18.96
N ILE A 52 -4.47 -29.20 19.14
CA ILE A 52 -5.53 -29.23 18.12
C ILE A 52 -6.02 -27.81 17.84
N LEU A 53 -6.32 -27.07 18.91
CA LEU A 53 -6.77 -25.67 18.81
C LEU A 53 -5.71 -24.78 18.16
N LYS A 54 -4.44 -24.98 18.51
CA LYS A 54 -3.31 -24.27 17.88
C LYS A 54 -3.26 -24.52 16.37
N ARG A 55 -3.35 -25.79 15.95
CA ARG A 55 -3.31 -26.15 14.52
C ARG A 55 -4.44 -25.49 13.74
N GLU A 56 -5.63 -25.46 14.34
CA GLU A 56 -6.81 -24.85 13.72
C GLU A 56 -6.63 -23.34 13.52
N VAL A 57 -6.15 -22.61 14.53
CA VAL A 57 -5.86 -21.17 14.40
C VAL A 57 -4.76 -20.91 13.37
N MET A 58 -3.73 -21.76 13.31
CA MET A 58 -2.65 -21.59 12.34
C MET A 58 -3.10 -21.88 10.90
N SER A 59 -4.06 -22.78 10.70
CA SER A 59 -4.61 -23.10 9.38
C SER A 59 -5.59 -22.03 8.90
N ASP A 60 -6.44 -21.54 9.80
CA ASP A 60 -7.41 -20.49 9.51
C ASP A 60 -7.34 -19.41 10.61
N PRO A 61 -6.61 -18.31 10.35
CA PRO A 61 -6.48 -17.20 11.30
C PRO A 61 -7.78 -16.46 11.63
N ALA A 62 -8.86 -16.69 10.87
CA ALA A 62 -10.16 -16.05 11.13
C ALA A 62 -10.99 -16.80 12.19
N VAL A 63 -10.58 -18.00 12.59
CA VAL A 63 -11.33 -18.81 13.55
C VAL A 63 -11.32 -18.15 14.94
N THR A 64 -12.52 -17.90 15.46
CA THR A 64 -12.71 -17.36 16.81
C THR A 64 -12.79 -18.49 17.85
N ALA A 65 -12.39 -18.22 19.10
CA ALA A 65 -12.50 -19.18 20.20
C ALA A 65 -13.92 -19.75 20.39
N SER A 66 -14.96 -18.96 20.11
CA SER A 66 -16.36 -19.41 20.13
C SER A 66 -16.65 -20.44 19.03
N THR A 67 -16.11 -20.25 17.84
CA THR A 67 -16.22 -21.18 16.71
C THR A 67 -15.51 -22.50 17.04
N GLN A 68 -14.31 -22.43 17.63
CA GLN A 68 -13.59 -23.64 18.08
C GLN A 68 -14.37 -24.41 19.14
N TRP A 69 -14.95 -23.70 20.11
CA TRP A 69 -15.78 -24.30 21.15
C TRP A 69 -16.99 -25.05 20.56
N LYS A 70 -17.64 -24.47 19.55
CA LYS A 70 -18.77 -25.12 18.85
C LYS A 70 -18.33 -26.34 18.02
N ARG A 71 -17.12 -26.32 17.46
CA ARG A 71 -16.60 -27.39 16.58
C ARG A 71 -16.19 -28.64 17.35
N HIS A 72 -15.72 -28.49 18.59
CA HIS A 72 -15.24 -29.59 19.43
C HIS A 72 -16.00 -29.67 20.77
N PRO A 73 -17.32 -29.97 20.76
CA PRO A 73 -18.10 -30.04 21.98
C PRO A 73 -17.63 -31.19 22.89
N ASP A 74 -17.14 -32.29 22.33
CA ASP A 74 -16.55 -33.43 23.02
C ASP A 74 -15.33 -33.06 23.88
N LEU A 75 -14.46 -32.17 23.37
CA LEU A 75 -13.23 -31.77 24.06
C LEU A 75 -13.45 -30.58 25.02
N LEU A 76 -14.45 -29.73 24.75
CA LEU A 76 -14.58 -28.40 25.38
C LEU A 76 -15.89 -28.18 26.16
N LYS A 77 -16.77 -29.19 26.30
CA LYS A 77 -18.05 -29.07 27.02
C LYS A 77 -17.91 -28.47 28.43
N HIS A 78 -16.86 -28.83 29.16
CA HIS A 78 -16.60 -28.38 30.54
C HIS A 78 -15.75 -27.10 30.62
N VAL A 79 -15.35 -26.54 29.48
CA VAL A 79 -14.42 -25.41 29.36
C VAL A 79 -15.18 -24.18 28.87
N LEU A 80 -15.03 -23.07 29.58
CA LEU A 80 -15.61 -21.79 29.15
C LEU A 80 -14.80 -21.20 27.98
N ILE A 81 -15.47 -20.50 27.06
CA ILE A 81 -14.85 -19.85 25.88
C ILE A 81 -13.66 -18.96 26.27
N ARG A 82 -13.78 -18.19 27.36
CA ARG A 82 -12.68 -17.36 27.91
C ARG A 82 -11.41 -18.15 28.24
N THR A 83 -11.56 -19.42 28.63
CA THR A 83 -10.43 -20.30 28.94
C THR A 83 -9.69 -20.66 27.65
N VAL A 84 -10.44 -20.98 26.58
CA VAL A 84 -9.87 -21.23 25.24
C VAL A 84 -9.12 -20.01 24.74
N GLN A 85 -9.72 -18.82 24.86
CA GLN A 85 -9.06 -17.56 24.50
C GLN A 85 -7.77 -17.33 25.31
N HIS A 86 -7.81 -17.54 26.63
CA HIS A 86 -6.62 -17.44 27.49
C HIS A 86 -5.54 -18.44 27.06
N ARG A 87 -5.89 -19.69 26.75
CA ARG A 87 -4.94 -20.69 26.26
C ARG A 87 -4.24 -20.22 24.99
N LEU A 88 -5.01 -19.77 24.00
CA LEU A 88 -4.46 -19.32 22.72
C LEU A 88 -3.55 -18.09 22.86
N GLN A 89 -3.97 -17.10 23.66
CA GLN A 89 -3.27 -15.82 23.76
C GLN A 89 -2.14 -15.80 24.79
N LYS A 90 -2.38 -16.33 25.99
CA LYS A 90 -1.44 -16.22 27.12
C LYS A 90 -0.49 -17.40 27.23
N ASP A 91 -1.01 -18.62 27.05
CA ASP A 91 -0.19 -19.82 27.21
C ASP A 91 0.55 -20.19 25.92
N LEU A 92 -0.14 -20.13 24.76
CA LEU A 92 0.43 -20.47 23.46
C LEU A 92 1.06 -19.28 22.74
N GLY A 93 0.82 -18.04 23.20
CA GLY A 93 1.41 -16.84 22.64
C GLY A 93 1.04 -16.57 21.18
N LEU A 94 -0.15 -17.01 20.73
CA LEU A 94 -0.54 -16.85 19.34
C LEU A 94 -0.86 -15.38 19.01
N PRO A 95 -0.39 -14.88 17.85
CA PRO A 95 -0.65 -13.51 17.45
C PRO A 95 -2.13 -13.33 17.12
N THR A 96 -2.73 -12.24 17.60
CA THR A 96 -4.04 -11.80 17.15
C THR A 96 -3.88 -11.01 15.86
N LEU A 97 -4.39 -11.54 14.75
CA LEU A 97 -4.31 -10.90 13.44
C LEU A 97 -5.58 -10.09 13.15
N ARG A 98 -5.43 -8.98 12.43
CA ARG A 98 -6.53 -8.18 11.89
C ARG A 98 -6.27 -7.93 10.42
N ALA A 99 -7.30 -8.12 9.59
CA ALA A 99 -7.22 -7.81 8.17
C ALA A 99 -6.88 -6.32 7.96
N ALA A 100 -5.90 -6.03 7.10
CA ALA A 100 -5.56 -4.66 6.74
C ALA A 100 -6.70 -4.05 5.90
N LYS A 101 -7.06 -2.79 6.19
CA LYS A 101 -8.03 -2.04 5.39
C LYS A 101 -7.39 -1.71 4.04
N LYS A 102 -7.78 -2.45 3.00
CA LYS A 102 -7.30 -2.25 1.63
C LYS A 102 -8.47 -1.85 0.74
N PRO A 103 -8.30 -0.90 -0.19
CA PRO A 103 -9.33 -0.59 -1.17
C PRO A 103 -9.57 -1.81 -2.07
N LEU A 104 -10.82 -2.04 -2.46
CA LEU A 104 -11.16 -3.04 -3.46
C LEU A 104 -10.59 -2.59 -4.81
N LEU A 105 -9.75 -3.44 -5.40
CA LEU A 105 -9.17 -3.21 -6.72
C LEU A 105 -9.88 -4.09 -7.73
N THR A 106 -10.43 -3.47 -8.77
CA THR A 106 -10.91 -4.22 -9.95
C THR A 106 -9.73 -4.79 -10.73
N GLU A 107 -9.98 -5.82 -11.55
CA GLU A 107 -8.92 -6.45 -12.35
C GLU A 107 -8.23 -5.46 -13.30
N ALA A 108 -8.97 -4.50 -13.86
CA ALA A 108 -8.42 -3.43 -14.67
C ALA A 108 -7.44 -2.54 -13.88
N MET A 109 -7.76 -2.20 -12.63
CA MET A 109 -6.88 -1.42 -11.76
C MET A 109 -5.62 -2.20 -11.41
N LYS A 110 -5.75 -3.50 -11.10
CA LYS A 110 -4.61 -4.38 -10.82
C LYS A 110 -3.66 -4.45 -12.02
N LYS A 111 -4.20 -4.68 -13.22
CA LYS A 111 -3.41 -4.75 -14.46
C LYS A 111 -2.65 -3.44 -14.72
N LYS A 112 -3.30 -2.28 -14.56
CA LYS A 112 -2.64 -0.97 -14.68
C LYS A 112 -1.48 -0.81 -13.70
N ARG A 113 -1.68 -1.19 -12.44
CA ARG A 113 -0.64 -1.14 -11.40
C ARG A 113 0.54 -2.06 -11.73
N ILE A 114 0.28 -3.30 -12.14
CA ILE A 114 1.32 -4.26 -12.52
C ILE A 114 2.11 -3.74 -13.73
N ASN A 115 1.43 -3.23 -14.75
CA ASN A 115 2.09 -2.67 -15.92
C ASN A 115 2.96 -1.46 -15.56
N PHE A 116 2.50 -0.59 -14.67
CA PHE A 116 3.28 0.52 -14.15
C PHE A 116 4.55 0.03 -13.43
N CYS A 117 4.42 -0.94 -12.52
CA CYS A 117 5.56 -1.52 -11.81
C CYS A 117 6.56 -2.19 -12.78
N LYS A 118 6.08 -2.93 -13.79
CA LYS A 118 6.94 -3.53 -14.82
C LYS A 118 7.67 -2.48 -15.65
N LYS A 119 6.97 -1.41 -16.06
CA LYS A 119 7.55 -0.32 -16.85
C LYS A 119 8.73 0.35 -16.15
N TYR A 120 8.59 0.59 -14.84
CA TYR A 120 9.60 1.28 -14.02
C TYR A 120 10.36 0.33 -13.08
N GLN A 121 10.40 -0.97 -13.39
CA GLN A 121 11.03 -1.97 -12.52
C GLN A 121 12.53 -1.71 -12.30
N HIS A 122 13.19 -1.14 -13.31
CA HIS A 122 14.63 -0.86 -13.30
C HIS A 122 14.98 0.52 -12.71
N TRP A 123 13.99 1.31 -12.29
CA TRP A 123 14.23 2.66 -11.78
C TRP A 123 14.85 2.65 -10.40
N THR A 124 15.91 3.44 -10.26
CA THR A 124 16.60 3.67 -8.98
C THR A 124 15.94 4.82 -8.21
N SER A 125 16.30 5.01 -6.94
CA SER A 125 15.71 6.08 -6.11
C SER A 125 15.92 7.48 -6.69
N ASP A 126 16.99 7.70 -7.44
CA ASP A 126 17.26 9.00 -8.07
C ASP A 126 16.43 9.23 -9.34
N ASP A 127 16.09 8.16 -10.06
CA ASP A 127 15.14 8.22 -11.18
C ASP A 127 13.74 8.60 -10.69
N TRP A 128 13.33 8.07 -9.54
CA TRP A 128 12.07 8.46 -8.90
C TRP A 128 12.04 9.92 -8.45
N LYS A 129 13.18 10.52 -8.07
CA LYS A 129 13.27 11.95 -7.74
C LYS A 129 13.08 12.84 -8.96
N LYS A 130 13.57 12.42 -10.12
CA LYS A 130 13.31 13.10 -11.41
C LYS A 130 11.85 12.92 -11.83
N GLY A 131 11.26 11.80 -11.47
CA GLY A 131 9.87 11.45 -11.73
C GLY A 131 9.64 11.02 -13.18
N PRO A 132 8.51 10.35 -13.47
CA PRO A 132 8.10 10.05 -14.83
C PRO A 132 7.83 11.36 -15.58
N THR A 133 8.76 11.79 -16.41
CA THR A 133 8.52 12.88 -17.34
C THR A 133 7.71 12.34 -18.51
N ASP A 134 6.55 12.93 -18.76
CA ASP A 134 5.72 12.64 -19.92
C ASP A 134 6.34 13.28 -21.18
N GLY A 135 7.60 12.98 -21.48
CA GLY A 135 8.26 13.41 -22.72
C GLY A 135 7.48 12.94 -23.96
N SER A 136 6.70 11.88 -23.83
CA SER A 136 5.78 11.39 -24.85
C SER A 136 4.65 12.37 -25.17
N LEU A 137 4.20 13.19 -24.21
CA LEU A 137 3.12 14.15 -24.43
C LEU A 137 3.64 15.38 -25.18
N MET A 138 4.82 15.88 -24.79
CA MET A 138 5.49 16.95 -25.53
C MET A 138 5.85 16.49 -26.95
N ALA A 139 6.40 15.28 -27.12
CA ALA A 139 6.70 14.71 -28.43
C ALA A 139 5.44 14.48 -29.29
N ALA A 140 4.29 14.20 -28.69
CA ALA A 140 3.03 14.05 -29.40
C ALA A 140 2.44 15.38 -29.88
N VAL A 141 2.58 16.46 -29.10
CA VAL A 141 1.98 17.78 -29.42
C VAL A 141 2.86 18.62 -30.33
N LEU A 142 4.18 18.51 -30.20
CA LEU A 142 5.17 19.29 -30.97
C LEU A 142 4.96 19.29 -32.50
N PRO A 143 4.74 18.15 -33.19
CA PRO A 143 4.58 18.15 -34.64
C PRO A 143 3.32 18.90 -35.10
N TYR A 144 2.24 18.88 -34.31
CA TYR A 144 1.01 19.61 -34.65
C TYR A 144 1.20 21.12 -34.53
N VAL A 145 1.90 21.59 -33.51
CA VAL A 145 2.22 23.02 -33.35
C VAL A 145 3.07 23.52 -34.51
N ILE A 146 4.10 22.76 -34.89
CA ILE A 146 4.95 23.10 -36.04
C ILE A 146 4.10 23.13 -37.32
N MET A 147 3.22 22.16 -37.54
CA MET A 147 2.35 22.11 -38.72
C MET A 147 1.39 23.30 -38.81
N ILE A 148 0.76 23.69 -37.69
CA ILE A 148 -0.19 24.82 -37.65
C ILE A 148 0.50 26.15 -37.94
N ILE A 149 1.80 26.28 -37.66
CA ILE A 149 2.57 27.49 -37.96
C ILE A 149 3.15 27.45 -39.38
N VAL A 150 3.80 26.34 -39.75
CA VAL A 150 4.56 26.24 -41.00
C VAL A 150 3.63 26.13 -42.21
N LEU A 151 2.52 25.38 -42.12
CA LEU A 151 1.67 25.13 -43.29
C LEU A 151 0.96 26.42 -43.81
N PRO A 152 0.39 27.29 -42.96
CA PRO A 152 -0.22 28.54 -43.44
C PRO A 152 0.80 29.53 -43.99
N ILE A 153 1.97 29.65 -43.34
CA ILE A 153 3.06 30.53 -43.80
C ILE A 153 3.62 30.02 -45.13
N GLY A 154 3.91 28.72 -45.23
CA GLY A 154 4.41 28.11 -46.46
C GLY A 154 3.40 28.20 -47.60
N SER A 155 2.11 27.98 -47.31
CA SER A 155 1.05 28.13 -48.31
C SER A 155 0.92 29.56 -48.80
N PHE A 156 1.11 30.57 -47.96
CA PHE A 156 1.10 31.97 -48.38
C PHE A 156 2.16 32.22 -49.46
N PHE A 157 3.42 31.86 -49.20
CA PHE A 157 4.52 32.05 -50.15
C PHE A 157 4.36 31.21 -51.41
N PHE A 158 3.87 29.98 -51.27
CA PHE A 158 3.66 29.08 -52.40
C PHE A 158 2.56 29.59 -53.34
N THR A 159 1.39 29.95 -52.80
CA THR A 159 0.27 30.45 -53.62
C THR A 159 0.60 31.80 -54.25
N LYS A 160 1.31 32.69 -53.53
CA LYS A 160 1.81 33.96 -54.08
C LYS A 160 2.73 33.72 -55.29
N ALA A 161 3.80 32.94 -55.11
CA ALA A 161 4.83 32.78 -56.12
C ALA A 161 4.36 31.98 -57.34
N TYR A 162 3.71 30.83 -57.13
CA TYR A 162 3.36 29.91 -58.23
C TYR A 162 1.99 30.17 -58.84
N VAL A 163 0.98 30.51 -58.04
CA VAL A 163 -0.40 30.62 -58.54
C VAL A 163 -0.70 32.04 -59.02
N PHE A 164 -0.36 33.05 -58.24
CA PHE A 164 -0.76 34.42 -58.54
C PHE A 164 0.27 35.20 -59.36
N GLU A 165 1.57 35.02 -59.09
CA GLU A 165 2.64 35.70 -59.84
C GLU A 165 3.02 34.95 -61.12
N ASP A 166 3.31 33.66 -61.05
CA ASP A 166 3.82 32.90 -62.21
C ASP A 166 2.71 32.44 -63.17
N LEU A 167 1.59 31.92 -62.66
CA LEU A 167 0.51 31.39 -63.49
C LEU A 167 -0.48 32.45 -64.00
N LEU A 168 -0.81 33.45 -63.16
CA LEU A 168 -1.87 34.43 -63.45
C LEU A 168 -1.33 35.85 -63.74
N SER A 169 -0.02 36.08 -63.62
CA SER A 169 0.66 37.36 -63.87
C SER A 169 0.00 38.55 -63.15
N TYR A 170 -0.47 38.35 -61.91
CA TYR A 170 -1.05 39.43 -61.11
C TYR A 170 0.03 40.38 -60.56
N SER A 171 -0.38 41.62 -60.25
CA SER A 171 0.51 42.59 -59.60
C SER A 171 0.87 42.16 -58.17
N GLU A 172 2.05 42.54 -57.70
CA GLU A 172 2.57 42.17 -56.36
C GLU A 172 1.57 42.48 -55.23
N THR A 173 0.93 43.65 -55.30
CA THR A 173 -0.06 44.08 -54.30
C THR A 173 -1.32 43.21 -54.30
N THR A 174 -1.83 42.83 -55.48
CA THR A 174 -3.04 41.99 -55.57
C THR A 174 -2.73 40.53 -55.21
N SER A 175 -1.59 40.00 -55.64
CA SER A 175 -1.11 38.66 -55.29
C SER A 175 -0.96 38.48 -53.77
N ASN A 176 -0.41 39.48 -53.07
CA ASN A 176 -0.28 39.46 -51.61
C ASN A 176 -1.64 39.38 -50.89
N VAL A 177 -2.64 40.12 -51.35
CA VAL A 177 -3.99 40.11 -50.75
C VAL A 177 -4.65 38.74 -50.92
N TYR A 178 -4.62 38.17 -52.12
CA TYR A 178 -5.20 36.85 -52.37
C TYR A 178 -4.44 35.72 -51.66
N GLY A 179 -3.11 35.79 -51.61
CA GLY A 179 -2.28 34.85 -50.85
C GLY A 179 -2.62 34.85 -49.35
N ALA A 180 -2.84 36.02 -48.76
CA ALA A 180 -3.21 36.16 -47.35
C ALA A 180 -4.59 35.53 -47.06
N ILE A 181 -5.57 35.77 -47.94
CA ILE A 181 -6.91 35.17 -47.81
C ILE A 181 -6.82 33.64 -47.88
N CYS A 182 -6.08 33.08 -48.83
CA CYS A 182 -5.88 31.63 -48.94
C CYS A 182 -5.23 31.04 -47.69
N ALA A 183 -4.19 31.67 -47.15
CA ALA A 183 -3.51 31.21 -45.95
C ALA A 183 -4.43 31.19 -44.71
N VAL A 184 -5.28 32.20 -44.55
CA VAL A 184 -6.27 32.26 -43.46
C VAL A 184 -7.32 31.16 -43.60
N VAL A 185 -7.84 30.91 -44.81
CA VAL A 185 -8.81 29.83 -45.04
C VAL A 185 -8.20 28.46 -44.69
N ILE A 186 -6.96 28.21 -45.11
CA ILE A 186 -6.24 26.97 -44.79
C ILE A 186 -6.03 26.81 -43.28
N LEU A 187 -5.65 27.88 -42.56
CA LEU A 187 -5.54 27.86 -41.10
C LEU A 187 -6.84 27.42 -40.43
N HIS A 188 -7.99 27.95 -40.86
CA HIS A 188 -9.29 27.61 -40.29
C HIS A 188 -9.67 26.14 -40.55
N ILE A 189 -9.40 25.62 -41.76
CA ILE A 189 -9.64 24.22 -42.10
C ILE A 189 -8.78 23.30 -41.22
N LEU A 190 -7.49 23.61 -41.05
CA LEU A 190 -6.60 22.83 -40.18
C LEU A 190 -7.05 22.86 -38.72
N LEU A 191 -7.45 24.02 -38.21
CA LEU A 191 -7.96 24.16 -36.85
C LEU A 191 -9.23 23.32 -36.64
N ALA A 192 -10.17 23.38 -37.58
CA ALA A 192 -11.41 22.60 -37.53
C ALA A 192 -11.14 21.09 -37.54
N LEU A 193 -10.24 20.62 -38.41
CA LEU A 193 -9.83 19.21 -38.47
C LEU A 193 -9.10 18.76 -37.20
N PHE A 194 -8.22 19.60 -36.65
CA PHE A 194 -7.51 19.31 -35.40
C PHE A 194 -8.48 19.13 -34.23
N ILE A 195 -9.44 20.05 -34.09
CA ILE A 195 -10.48 19.98 -33.06
C ILE A 195 -11.31 18.70 -33.22
N PHE A 196 -11.74 18.38 -34.44
CA PHE A 196 -12.50 17.15 -34.70
C PHE A 196 -11.73 15.88 -34.30
N LYS A 197 -10.44 15.80 -34.64
CA LYS A 197 -9.58 14.69 -34.25
C LYS A 197 -9.42 14.59 -32.73
N ALA A 198 -9.19 15.71 -32.05
CA ALA A 198 -9.02 15.75 -30.59
C ALA A 198 -10.27 15.23 -29.85
N PHE A 199 -11.47 15.55 -30.33
CA PHE A 199 -12.72 15.03 -29.75
C PHE A 199 -12.90 13.53 -29.99
N LYS A 200 -12.50 13.02 -31.15
CA LYS A 200 -12.64 11.59 -31.48
C LYS A 200 -11.64 10.70 -30.73
N GLU A 201 -10.46 11.22 -30.40
CA GLU A 201 -9.42 10.48 -29.66
C GLU A 201 -9.58 10.54 -28.12
N SER A 202 -10.53 11.33 -27.60
CA SER A 202 -10.85 11.36 -26.17
C SER A 202 -11.78 10.19 -25.84
N PRO A 203 -11.33 9.11 -25.18
CA PRO A 203 -12.22 8.01 -24.81
C PRO A 203 -13.25 8.55 -23.83
N VAL A 204 -14.53 8.50 -24.21
CA VAL A 204 -15.65 8.81 -23.33
C VAL A 204 -15.47 7.98 -22.07
N LYS A 205 -15.24 8.67 -20.96
CA LYS A 205 -15.06 8.06 -19.64
C LYS A 205 -16.36 7.31 -19.34
N GLY A 206 -16.34 5.99 -19.50
CA GLY A 206 -17.50 5.14 -19.27
C GLY A 206 -18.13 5.50 -17.92
N SER A 207 -19.41 5.84 -17.96
CA SER A 207 -20.22 6.19 -16.80
C SER A 207 -19.99 5.16 -15.71
N LYS A 208 -19.63 5.62 -14.51
CA LYS A 208 -19.72 4.79 -13.32
C LYS A 208 -21.20 4.43 -13.16
N GLN A 209 -21.52 3.15 -13.33
CA GLN A 209 -22.74 2.61 -12.75
C GLN A 209 -22.45 2.54 -11.25
N ASP A 210 -23.07 3.45 -10.51
CA ASP A 210 -23.17 3.38 -9.05
C ASP A 210 -24.08 2.21 -8.64
#